data_AF-A0A4V1URL9-F1
#
_entry.id   AF-A0A4V1URL9-F1
#
_cell.length_a   1.000
_cell.length_b   1.000
_cell.length_c   1.000
_cell.angle_alpha   90.00
_cell.angle_beta   90.00
_cell.angle_gamma   90.00
#
_symmetry.space_group_name_H-M   'P 1'
#
loop_
_entity.id
_entity.type
_entity.pdbx_description
1 polymer ?
#
loop_
_entity_poly.entity_id
_entity_poly.type
_entity_poly.pdbx_seq_one_letter_code
_entity_poly.pdbx_strand_id
1 'polypeptide(L)'
;LPFMPYRGFVDGLLAGPTADLRAIHENGRAGHPDREAAARIPVENYKGPLLMVTGERDAQWNSARMARNIVATRKAAGLETEALIYPEAGHSLAGSDGLRPLDPRSGGSPEADAAARQDSWPKVVAFLSSTLLRKR
;
A
#
# COMPACT_ATOMS: atom_id res chain seq x y z
N LEU A 1 20.53 0.14 7.53
CA LEU A 1 19.62 -0.76 6.80
C LEU A 1 19.67 -0.40 5.32
N PRO A 2 19.65 -1.36 4.38
CA PRO A 2 19.48 -1.04 2.97
C PRO A 2 18.17 -0.28 2.73
N PHE A 3 18.14 0.63 1.76
CA PHE A 3 16.97 1.43 1.43
C PHE A 3 16.90 1.71 -0.07
N MET A 4 15.71 2.06 -0.55
CA MET A 4 15.50 2.48 -1.93
C MET A 4 15.66 4.01 -2.03
N PRO A 5 16.67 4.54 -2.75
CA PRO A 5 16.84 5.98 -2.87
C PRO A 5 15.69 6.60 -3.66
N TYR A 6 15.30 7.81 -3.29
CA TYR A 6 14.38 8.63 -4.08
C TYR A 6 15.14 9.45 -5.12
N ARG A 7 14.47 9.74 -6.24
CA ARG A 7 14.96 10.69 -7.24
C ARG A 7 13.92 11.79 -7.46
N GLY A 8 14.33 13.05 -7.33
CA GLY A 8 13.43 14.21 -7.41
C GLY A 8 12.73 14.56 -6.10
N PHE A 9 13.21 14.04 -4.95
CA PHE A 9 12.57 14.28 -3.66
C PHE A 9 12.55 15.76 -3.23
N VAL A 10 13.67 16.47 -3.41
CA VAL A 10 13.77 17.90 -3.05
C VAL A 10 12.82 18.73 -3.91
N ASP A 11 12.86 18.57 -5.23
CA ASP A 11 11.98 19.28 -6.15
C ASP A 11 10.50 18.96 -5.87
N GLY A 12 10.20 17.69 -5.57
CA GLY A 12 8.86 17.26 -5.16
C GLY A 12 8.39 17.91 -3.86
N LEU A 13 9.26 18.04 -2.85
CA LEU A 13 8.92 18.71 -1.60
C LEU A 13 8.62 20.20 -1.84
N LEU A 14 9.39 20.85 -2.71
CA LEU A 14 9.19 22.25 -3.08
C LEU A 14 7.94 22.48 -3.94
N ALA A 15 7.49 21.46 -4.69
CA ALA A 15 6.26 21.52 -5.49
C ALA A 15 4.97 21.49 -4.64
N GLY A 16 5.04 21.10 -3.36
CA GLY A 16 3.88 21.14 -2.46
C GLY A 16 2.69 20.30 -2.97
N PRO A 17 1.48 20.88 -3.13
CA PRO A 17 0.30 20.13 -3.59
C PRO A 17 0.39 19.57 -5.02
N THR A 18 1.31 20.06 -5.86
CA THR A 18 1.48 19.60 -7.24
C THR A 18 2.57 18.52 -7.38
N ALA A 19 3.16 18.08 -6.26
CA ALA A 19 4.18 17.06 -6.25
C ALA A 19 3.65 15.70 -6.75
N ASP A 20 4.33 15.12 -7.73
CA ASP A 20 4.11 13.73 -8.13
C ASP A 20 4.92 12.79 -7.21
N LEU A 21 4.33 12.45 -6.08
CA LEU A 21 4.97 11.60 -5.07
C LEU A 21 5.26 10.19 -5.62
N ARG A 22 4.37 9.64 -6.45
CA ARG A 22 4.56 8.33 -7.07
C ARG A 22 5.76 8.34 -8.01
N ALA A 23 5.94 9.37 -8.82
CA ALA A 23 7.09 9.49 -9.70
C ALA A 23 8.41 9.48 -8.92
N ILE A 24 8.49 10.12 -7.75
CA ILE A 24 9.70 10.14 -6.91
C ILE A 24 10.13 8.71 -6.52
N HIS A 25 9.17 7.86 -6.15
CA HIS A 25 9.41 6.46 -5.79
C HIS A 25 9.77 5.60 -7.00
N GLU A 26 9.02 5.72 -8.12
CA GLU A 26 9.26 4.93 -9.33
C GLU A 26 10.59 5.29 -10.00
N ASN A 27 10.92 6.58 -10.06
CA ASN A 27 12.19 7.06 -10.57
C ASN A 27 13.37 6.57 -9.74
N GLY A 28 13.22 6.56 -8.41
CA GLY A 28 14.22 6.00 -7.50
C GLY A 28 14.50 4.52 -7.78
N ARG A 29 13.43 3.73 -7.92
CA ARG A 29 13.54 2.29 -8.25
C ARG A 29 14.17 2.06 -9.63
N ALA A 30 13.74 2.81 -10.64
CA ALA A 30 14.27 2.70 -12.00
C ALA A 30 15.76 3.09 -12.08
N GLY A 31 16.20 4.05 -11.26
CA GLY A 31 17.60 4.49 -11.21
C GLY A 31 18.53 3.59 -10.39
N HIS A 32 17.98 2.71 -9.55
CA HIS A 32 18.72 1.85 -8.63
C HIS A 32 18.17 0.42 -8.57
N PRO A 33 18.03 -0.29 -9.71
CA PRO A 33 17.45 -1.64 -9.74
C PRO A 33 18.27 -2.65 -8.93
N ASP A 34 19.58 -2.43 -8.81
CA ASP A 34 20.52 -3.22 -8.00
C ASP A 34 20.22 -3.18 -6.50
N ARG A 35 19.52 -2.14 -6.02
CA ARG A 35 19.23 -1.95 -4.59
C ARG A 35 17.94 -2.60 -4.14
N GLU A 36 17.05 -2.96 -5.06
CA GLU A 36 15.68 -3.39 -4.74
C GLU A 36 15.65 -4.66 -3.90
N ALA A 37 16.44 -5.66 -4.27
CA ALA A 37 16.49 -6.94 -3.56
C ALA A 37 16.96 -6.78 -2.10
N ALA A 38 17.95 -5.90 -1.86
CA ALA A 38 18.48 -5.65 -0.51
C ALA A 38 17.55 -4.75 0.33
N ALA A 39 16.85 -3.81 -0.30
CA ALA A 39 15.96 -2.86 0.36
C ALA A 39 14.57 -3.42 0.69
N ARG A 40 14.20 -4.59 0.14
CA ARG A 40 12.88 -5.17 0.38
C ARG A 40 12.72 -5.62 1.84
N ILE A 41 11.48 -5.59 2.33
CA ILE A 41 11.11 -6.22 3.59
C ILE A 41 10.96 -7.74 3.35
N PRO A 42 11.59 -8.62 4.15
CA PRO A 42 11.50 -10.07 3.98
C PRO A 42 10.18 -10.64 4.54
N VAL A 43 9.07 -10.34 3.86
CA VAL A 43 7.70 -10.70 4.28
C VAL A 43 7.44 -12.21 4.39
N GLU A 44 8.27 -13.03 3.74
CA GLU A 44 8.28 -14.49 3.86
C GLU A 44 8.75 -14.98 5.23
N ASN A 45 9.45 -14.15 6.01
CA ASN A 45 9.87 -14.48 7.38
C ASN A 45 8.75 -14.25 8.40
N TYR A 46 7.73 -13.47 8.07
CA TYR A 46 6.58 -13.24 8.95
C TYR A 46 5.56 -14.38 8.80
N LYS A 47 5.52 -15.32 9.75
CA LYS A 47 4.60 -16.47 9.70
C LYS A 47 3.18 -16.17 10.22
N GLY A 48 2.94 -14.94 10.66
CA GLY A 48 1.63 -14.53 11.16
C GLY A 48 0.61 -14.27 10.04
N PRO A 49 -0.68 -14.17 10.40
CA PRO A 49 -1.73 -13.71 9.51
C PRO A 49 -1.42 -12.31 8.97
N LEU A 50 -1.65 -12.08 7.67
CA LEU A 50 -1.45 -10.79 7.03
C LEU A 50 -2.66 -10.42 6.18
N LEU A 51 -3.21 -9.23 6.43
CA LEU A 51 -4.22 -8.56 5.60
C LEU A 51 -3.62 -7.25 5.06
N MET A 52 -3.84 -6.98 3.78
CA MET A 52 -3.50 -5.71 3.14
C MET A 52 -4.75 -5.07 2.52
N VAL A 53 -4.87 -3.75 2.67
CA VAL A 53 -5.87 -2.91 2.02
C VAL A 53 -5.14 -1.97 1.07
N THR A 54 -5.52 -1.93 -0.20
CA THR A 54 -4.72 -1.30 -1.25
C THR A 54 -5.59 -0.63 -2.31
N GLY A 55 -5.23 0.58 -2.73
CA GLY A 55 -5.87 1.28 -3.83
C GLY A 55 -4.99 1.26 -5.07
N GLU A 56 -5.53 0.90 -6.25
CA GLU A 56 -4.73 0.89 -7.49
C GLU A 56 -4.44 2.28 -8.04
N ARG A 57 -5.25 3.27 -7.65
CA ARG A 57 -5.05 4.69 -7.99
C ARG A 57 -4.19 5.45 -6.98
N ASP A 58 -3.54 4.75 -6.03
CA ASP A 58 -2.61 5.38 -5.08
C ASP A 58 -1.56 6.22 -5.82
N ALA A 59 -1.55 7.52 -5.55
CA ALA A 59 -0.67 8.50 -6.16
C ALA A 59 0.52 8.88 -5.26
N GLN A 60 0.63 8.31 -4.06
CA GLN A 60 1.81 8.49 -3.21
C GLN A 60 2.92 7.50 -3.58
N TRP A 61 2.53 6.23 -3.76
CA TRP A 61 3.42 5.17 -4.24
C TRP A 61 2.60 4.10 -4.97
N ASN A 62 3.26 3.21 -5.70
CA ASN A 62 2.59 2.11 -6.39
C ASN A 62 2.24 0.96 -5.43
N SER A 63 1.28 1.18 -4.53
CA SER A 63 0.88 0.22 -3.51
C SER A 63 0.32 -1.07 -4.10
N ALA A 64 -0.40 -1.01 -5.23
CA ALA A 64 -0.89 -2.20 -5.93
C ALA A 64 0.23 -3.13 -6.42
N ARG A 65 1.32 -2.59 -7.01
CA ARG A 65 2.49 -3.41 -7.36
C ARG A 65 3.11 -4.03 -6.10
N MET A 66 3.25 -3.26 -5.02
CA MET A 66 3.85 -3.74 -3.78
C MET A 66 3.01 -4.86 -3.14
N ALA A 67 1.69 -4.69 -3.06
CA ALA A 67 0.77 -5.69 -2.52
C ALA A 67 0.83 -7.00 -3.32
N ARG A 68 0.80 -6.92 -4.66
CA ARG A 68 0.94 -8.11 -5.53
C ARG A 68 2.28 -8.82 -5.33
N ASN A 69 3.38 -8.07 -5.19
CA ASN A 69 4.69 -8.64 -4.90
C ASN A 69 4.73 -9.34 -3.53
N ILE A 70 4.09 -8.77 -2.50
CA ILE A 70 3.98 -9.38 -1.17
C ILE A 70 3.19 -10.68 -1.23
N VAL A 71 2.02 -10.69 -1.90
CA VAL A 71 1.20 -11.89 -2.09
C VAL A 71 2.01 -12.99 -2.81
N ALA A 72 2.67 -12.66 -3.91
CA ALA A 72 3.47 -13.62 -4.66
C ALA A 72 4.63 -14.19 -3.83
N THR A 73 5.35 -13.34 -3.10
CA THR A 73 6.49 -13.74 -2.24
C THR A 73 6.04 -14.66 -1.12
N ARG A 74 4.94 -14.32 -0.43
CA ARG A 74 4.39 -15.14 0.66
C ARG A 74 3.83 -16.45 0.15
N LYS A 75 3.11 -16.44 -0.98
CA LYS A 75 2.61 -17.66 -1.63
C LYS A 75 3.74 -18.63 -1.99
N ALA A 76 4.85 -18.13 -2.53
CA ALA A 76 6.03 -18.95 -2.84
C ALA A 76 6.65 -19.59 -1.57
N ALA A 77 6.47 -18.97 -0.41
CA ALA A 77 6.90 -19.50 0.90
C ALA A 77 5.82 -20.35 1.61
N GLY A 78 4.72 -20.69 0.93
CA GLY A 78 3.60 -21.46 1.51
C GLY A 78 2.79 -20.70 2.55
N LEU A 79 2.79 -19.36 2.49
CA LEU A 79 2.08 -18.50 3.44
C LEU A 79 0.87 -17.84 2.79
N GLU A 80 -0.27 -17.96 3.47
CA GLU A 80 -1.50 -17.26 3.10
C GLU A 80 -1.38 -15.75 3.36
N THR A 81 -2.06 -14.97 2.51
CA THR A 81 -2.13 -13.52 2.58
C THR A 81 -3.49 -13.06 2.08
N GLU A 82 -4.22 -12.31 2.90
CA GLU A 82 -5.45 -11.65 2.47
C GLU A 82 -5.09 -10.29 1.87
N ALA A 83 -5.56 -10.02 0.64
CA ALA A 83 -5.29 -8.77 -0.06
C ALA A 83 -6.59 -8.21 -0.65
N LEU A 84 -6.99 -7.04 -0.17
CA LEU A 84 -8.11 -6.26 -0.68
C LEU A 84 -7.54 -5.16 -1.59
N ILE A 85 -7.69 -5.34 -2.90
CA ILE A 85 -7.17 -4.42 -3.91
C ILE A 85 -8.36 -3.75 -4.60
N TYR A 86 -8.50 -2.43 -4.43
CA TYR A 86 -9.60 -1.62 -4.94
C TYR A 86 -9.17 -0.85 -6.19
N PRO A 87 -9.71 -1.14 -7.39
CA PRO A 87 -9.22 -0.59 -8.66
C PRO A 87 -9.28 0.94 -8.79
N GLU A 88 -10.30 1.56 -8.20
CA GLU A 88 -10.52 3.01 -8.34
C GLU A 88 -10.13 3.83 -7.09
N ALA A 89 -9.72 3.16 -6.02
CA ALA A 89 -9.37 3.82 -4.77
C ALA A 89 -7.91 4.31 -4.78
N GLY A 90 -7.66 5.43 -4.11
CA GLY A 90 -6.37 6.05 -3.92
C GLY A 90 -5.70 5.63 -2.61
N HIS A 91 -4.94 6.56 -2.04
CA HIS A 91 -4.14 6.34 -0.83
C HIS A 91 -4.96 6.34 0.46
N SER A 92 -6.09 7.04 0.50
CA SER A 92 -6.80 7.38 1.75
C SER A 92 -7.70 6.25 2.26
N LEU A 93 -7.16 5.05 2.49
CA LEU A 93 -7.96 3.85 2.83
C LEU A 93 -8.00 3.51 4.33
N ALA A 94 -7.32 4.27 5.17
CA ALA A 94 -7.30 4.02 6.61
C ALA A 94 -8.61 4.45 7.29
N GLY A 95 -9.08 3.64 8.25
CA GLY A 95 -10.24 3.93 9.09
C GLY A 95 -11.58 3.55 8.45
N SER A 96 -12.67 4.02 9.06
CA SER A 96 -14.03 3.69 8.63
C SER A 96 -14.54 4.63 7.52
N ASP A 97 -15.82 4.46 7.21
CA ASP A 97 -16.67 5.16 6.25
C ASP A 97 -16.61 6.71 6.27
N GLY A 98 -17.46 7.30 5.42
CA GLY A 98 -17.63 8.75 5.27
C GLY A 98 -16.75 9.36 4.20
N LEU A 99 -17.18 10.49 3.64
CA LEU A 99 -16.37 11.28 2.72
C LEU A 99 -15.33 12.07 3.50
N ARG A 100 -14.15 12.25 2.90
CA ARG A 100 -13.07 13.06 3.46
C ARG A 100 -12.61 14.08 2.43
N PRO A 101 -12.04 15.22 2.85
CA PRO A 101 -11.44 16.16 1.91
C PRO A 101 -10.45 15.44 1.00
N LEU A 102 -10.55 15.71 -0.30
CA LEU A 102 -9.62 15.15 -1.28
C LEU A 102 -8.23 15.74 -1.03
N ASP A 103 -7.26 14.89 -0.71
CA ASP A 103 -5.85 15.23 -0.94
C ASP A 103 -5.56 14.92 -2.41
N PRO A 104 -5.22 15.92 -3.24
CA PRO A 104 -4.93 15.70 -4.66
C PRO A 104 -3.77 14.71 -4.88
N ARG A 105 -2.94 14.47 -3.86
CA ARG A 105 -1.81 13.52 -3.90
C ARG A 105 -2.19 12.11 -3.49
N SER A 106 -3.43 11.86 -3.04
CA SER A 106 -3.89 10.51 -2.72
C SER A 106 -4.21 9.69 -3.96
N GLY A 107 -4.62 10.34 -5.06
CA GLY A 107 -5.20 9.68 -6.22
C GLY A 107 -6.59 9.09 -5.93
N GLY A 108 -7.17 8.41 -6.91
CA GLY A 108 -8.56 7.91 -6.83
C GLY A 108 -9.59 9.05 -6.79
N SER A 109 -10.81 8.73 -6.35
CA SER A 109 -11.85 9.72 -6.05
C SER A 109 -12.34 9.60 -4.60
N PRO A 110 -12.88 10.66 -3.99
CA PRO A 110 -13.45 10.60 -2.64
C PRO A 110 -14.52 9.52 -2.49
N GLU A 111 -15.33 9.29 -3.53
CA GLU A 111 -16.39 8.27 -3.56
C GLU A 111 -15.79 6.86 -3.62
N ALA A 112 -14.77 6.65 -4.46
CA ALA A 112 -14.09 5.36 -4.56
C ALA A 112 -13.37 5.01 -3.25
N ASP A 113 -12.73 5.99 -2.61
CA ASP A 113 -12.10 5.81 -1.29
C ASP A 113 -13.13 5.52 -0.20
N ALA A 114 -14.27 6.21 -0.20
CA ALA A 114 -15.33 5.97 0.76
C ALA A 114 -15.94 4.56 0.58
N ALA A 115 -16.20 4.14 -0.65
CA ALA A 115 -16.69 2.80 -0.97
C ALA A 115 -15.68 1.72 -0.54
N ALA A 116 -14.39 1.94 -0.82
CA ALA A 116 -13.32 1.04 -0.39
C ALA A 116 -13.26 0.93 1.14
N ARG A 117 -13.33 2.05 1.88
CA ARG A 117 -13.35 2.02 3.36
C ARG A 117 -14.59 1.33 3.92
N GLN A 118 -15.76 1.59 3.36
CA GLN A 118 -17.02 0.96 3.77
C GLN A 118 -16.97 -0.57 3.60
N ASP A 119 -16.34 -1.04 2.53
CA ASP A 119 -16.16 -2.48 2.28
C ASP A 119 -15.01 -3.08 3.09
N SER A 120 -13.86 -2.40 3.20
CA SER A 120 -12.66 -2.93 3.83
C SER A 120 -12.75 -2.97 5.35
N TRP A 121 -13.39 -1.98 5.99
CA TRP A 121 -13.42 -1.86 7.44
C TRP A 121 -14.03 -3.08 8.16
N PRO A 122 -15.24 -3.57 7.81
CA PRO A 122 -15.77 -4.78 8.42
C PRO A 122 -14.88 -6.01 8.19
N LYS A 123 -14.18 -6.10 7.05
CA LYS A 123 -13.22 -7.18 6.75
C LYS A 123 -11.97 -7.10 7.64
N VAL A 124 -11.46 -5.89 7.89
CA VAL A 124 -10.36 -5.65 8.84
C VAL A 124 -10.76 -6.08 10.26
N VAL A 125 -11.95 -5.68 10.72
CA VAL A 125 -12.46 -6.06 12.05
C VAL A 125 -12.66 -7.58 12.15
N ALA A 126 -13.21 -8.22 11.11
CA ALA A 126 -13.37 -9.67 11.07
C ALA A 126 -12.02 -10.41 11.08
N PHE A 127 -11.05 -9.92 10.29
CA PHE A 127 -9.69 -10.45 10.26
C PHE A 127 -9.04 -10.37 11.64
N LEU A 128 -9.05 -9.20 12.29
CA LEU A 128 -8.51 -9.02 13.64
C LEU A 128 -9.22 -9.91 14.66
N SER A 129 -10.54 -9.96 14.62
CA SER A 129 -11.33 -10.83 15.52
C SER A 129 -10.94 -12.30 15.35
N SER A 130 -10.84 -12.78 14.11
CA SER A 130 -10.52 -14.18 13.81
C SER A 130 -9.06 -14.58 14.11
N THR A 131 -8.14 -13.60 14.11
CA THR A 131 -6.70 -13.84 14.27
C THR A 131 -6.21 -13.60 15.69
N LEU A 132 -6.87 -12.70 16.44
CA LEU A 132 -6.53 -12.40 17.83
C LEU A 132 -7.30 -13.26 18.84
N LEU A 133 -8.54 -13.67 18.52
CA LEU A 133 -9.37 -14.48 19.43
C LEU A 133 -9.13 -15.99 19.30
N ARG A 134 -8.37 -16.43 18.29
CA ARG A 134 -7.88 -17.82 18.28
C ARG A 134 -6.88 -17.97 19.42
N LYS A 135 -7.27 -18.70 20.47
CA LYS A 135 -6.31 -19.28 21.40
C LYS A 135 -5.34 -20.12 20.57
N ARG A 136 -4.04 -19.79 20.65
CA ARG A 136 -2.98 -20.68 20.17
C ARG A 136 -2.99 -21.98 20.95
#